data_AF-A0A1W9QDY3-F1
#
_entry.id   AF-A0A1W9QDY3-F1
#
_cell.length_a   1.000
_cell.length_b   1.000
_cell.length_c   1.000
_cell.angle_alpha   90.00
_cell.angle_beta   90.00
_cell.angle_gamma   90.00
#
_symmetry.space_group_name_H-M   'P 1'
#
loop_
_entity.id
_entity.type
_entity.pdbx_description
1 polymer ?
#
loop_
_entity_poly.entity_id
_entity_poly.type
_entity_poly.pdbx_seq_one_letter_code
_entity_poly.pdbx_strand_id
1 'polypeptide(L)'
;MGSQRINNLDADRVPLATWIILGVAGAVFAAAAWISTTPPEARALVPESPAPSPPPPAPEPVEEKPIATDPLNIAPLLLDAESRSFLWNPDSVLAAIKTVIGPEGPLEPIEIQFAVSKAGRRPGAPLKSERLTVRYTKGRAEQRPEQAKTPGLSVPIPNCPLEAAARTLPARLLAPDYRLAVLYSFSKKESRPLWLFTEPKGTVHRVDGDSCAVLVR
;
A
#
# COMPACT_ATOMS: atom_id res chain seq x y z
N MET A 1 -44.57 23.92 6.05
CA MET A 1 -44.32 22.99 4.92
C MET A 1 -42.85 23.07 4.52
N GLY A 2 -42.01 22.03 4.51
CA GLY A 2 -42.03 20.71 5.09
C GLY A 2 -40.55 20.36 5.37
N SER A 3 -40.23 20.14 6.64
CA SER A 3 -38.87 19.85 7.11
C SER A 3 -38.57 18.36 6.87
N GLN A 4 -37.82 18.03 5.82
CA GLN A 4 -37.35 16.66 5.60
C GLN A 4 -36.29 16.31 6.65
N ARG A 5 -36.69 15.48 7.62
CA ARG A 5 -35.79 14.78 8.53
C ARG A 5 -34.97 13.79 7.71
N ILE A 6 -33.68 14.06 7.54
CA ILE A 6 -32.75 13.04 7.04
C ILE A 6 -32.48 12.09 8.20
N ASN A 7 -32.88 10.84 7.99
CA ASN A 7 -32.73 9.75 8.93
C ASN A 7 -31.27 9.62 9.40
N ASN A 8 -31.09 9.65 10.72
CA ASN A 8 -29.93 9.09 11.39
C ASN A 8 -29.85 7.60 11.00
N LEU A 9 -28.82 7.23 10.25
CA LEU A 9 -28.42 5.84 10.08
C LEU A 9 -27.36 5.55 11.15
N ASP A 10 -27.83 4.86 12.19
CA ASP A 10 -27.01 4.22 13.21
C ASP A 10 -25.93 3.34 12.59
N ALA A 11 -24.71 3.54 13.06
CA ALA A 11 -23.63 2.59 12.91
C ALA A 11 -23.81 1.51 13.98
N ASP A 12 -24.29 0.30 13.65
CA ASP A 12 -24.14 -0.86 14.56
C ASP A 12 -24.51 -2.25 14.02
N ARG A 13 -24.33 -2.54 12.72
CA ARG A 13 -24.43 -3.94 12.23
C ARG A 13 -23.47 -4.23 11.09
N VAL A 14 -22.20 -4.50 11.42
CA VAL A 14 -21.34 -5.31 10.55
C VAL A 14 -21.20 -6.68 11.22
N PRO A 15 -21.92 -7.73 10.75
CA PRO A 15 -21.74 -9.05 11.31
C PRO A 15 -20.33 -9.56 11.02
N LEU A 16 -19.67 -10.00 12.09
CA LEU A 16 -18.30 -10.53 12.19
C LEU A 16 -18.06 -11.85 11.41
N ALA A 17 -18.90 -12.17 10.43
CA ALA A 17 -18.99 -13.49 9.81
C ALA A 17 -19.22 -13.40 8.30
N THR A 18 -18.27 -12.83 7.56
CA THR A 18 -18.17 -13.07 6.11
C THR A 18 -16.74 -12.75 5.70
N TRP A 19 -15.98 -13.74 5.25
CA TRP A 19 -14.85 -13.73 4.31
C TRP A 19 -13.92 -14.95 4.59
N ILE A 20 -14.52 -16.11 4.78
CA ILE A 20 -13.92 -17.40 4.42
C ILE A 20 -14.79 -17.91 3.28
N ILE A 21 -14.19 -18.41 2.19
CA ILE A 21 -14.65 -19.46 1.25
C ILE A 21 -14.42 -19.14 -0.25
N LEU A 22 -13.60 -20.02 -0.85
CA LEU A 22 -13.52 -20.51 -2.25
C LEU A 22 -13.15 -19.53 -3.39
N GLY A 23 -12.42 -19.94 -4.43
CA GLY A 23 -12.03 -21.29 -4.82
C GLY A 23 -11.36 -21.30 -6.21
N VAL A 24 -10.65 -22.39 -6.44
CA VAL A 24 -10.01 -22.86 -7.68
C VAL A 24 -10.99 -22.92 -8.86
N ALA A 25 -10.59 -22.40 -10.02
CA ALA A 25 -10.93 -22.82 -11.40
C ALA A 25 -10.46 -21.70 -12.36
N GLY A 26 -9.81 -21.90 -13.50
CA GLY A 26 -9.43 -23.07 -14.27
C GLY A 26 -8.67 -22.56 -15.51
N ALA A 27 -7.78 -23.37 -16.05
CA ALA A 27 -7.03 -23.09 -17.27
C ALA A 27 -7.92 -23.15 -18.51
N VAL A 28 -7.71 -22.27 -19.50
CA VAL A 28 -7.86 -22.59 -20.94
C VAL A 28 -6.88 -21.78 -21.80
N PHE A 29 -6.17 -22.52 -22.64
CA PHE A 29 -5.27 -22.18 -23.73
C PHE A 29 -5.78 -21.12 -24.73
N ALA A 30 -4.86 -20.40 -25.37
CA ALA A 30 -4.80 -20.31 -26.83
C ALA A 30 -3.40 -19.88 -27.32
N ALA A 31 -2.87 -20.68 -28.24
CA ALA A 31 -1.59 -20.51 -28.91
C ALA A 31 -1.71 -19.55 -30.11
N ALA A 32 -0.61 -18.89 -30.46
CA ALA A 32 -0.32 -18.55 -31.85
C ALA A 32 1.21 -18.57 -32.03
N ALA A 33 1.64 -19.33 -33.03
CA ALA A 33 3.02 -19.59 -33.36
C ALA A 33 3.33 -19.08 -34.77
N TRP A 34 4.63 -18.88 -35.02
CA TRP A 34 5.32 -18.66 -36.30
C TRP A 34 5.28 -17.22 -36.82
N ILE A 35 6.40 -16.60 -37.22
CA ILE A 35 7.16 -16.94 -38.43
C ILE A 35 8.67 -16.73 -38.25
N SER A 36 9.41 -17.71 -38.77
CA SER A 36 10.87 -17.75 -38.95
C SER A 36 11.31 -16.94 -40.18
N THR A 37 12.40 -16.19 -40.07
CA THR A 37 13.29 -15.86 -41.20
C THR A 37 14.72 -15.63 -40.70
N THR A 38 15.66 -16.39 -41.25
CA THR A 38 17.13 -16.25 -41.14
C THR A 38 17.72 -16.57 -42.52
N PRO A 39 19.01 -16.30 -42.79
CA PRO A 39 19.68 -15.03 -43.09
C PRO A 39 20.27 -15.10 -44.53
N PRO A 40 21.19 -14.21 -44.98
CA PRO A 40 22.61 -14.63 -44.92
C PRO A 40 23.68 -13.52 -44.78
N GLU A 41 24.84 -13.97 -44.28
CA GLU A 41 26.25 -13.60 -44.52
C GLU A 41 26.70 -12.16 -44.84
N ALA A 42 27.71 -11.68 -44.09
CA ALA A 42 29.05 -11.46 -44.65
C ALA A 42 30.11 -11.00 -43.61
N ARG A 43 31.20 -11.77 -43.60
CA ARG A 43 32.62 -11.38 -43.50
C ARG A 43 33.28 -11.08 -42.15
N ALA A 44 34.34 -11.86 -41.95
CA ALA A 44 35.36 -11.83 -40.94
C ALA A 44 36.24 -10.58 -41.00
N LEU A 45 36.56 -10.04 -39.83
CA LEU A 45 37.80 -9.32 -39.53
C LEU A 45 38.25 -9.75 -38.13
N VAL A 46 39.40 -10.40 -38.05
CA VAL A 46 40.12 -10.70 -36.81
C VAL A 46 40.85 -9.43 -36.38
N PRO A 47 40.73 -8.99 -35.12
CA PRO A 47 41.73 -8.11 -34.54
C PRO A 47 42.58 -8.86 -33.49
N GLU A 48 43.87 -8.59 -33.62
CA GLU A 48 45.00 -8.94 -32.79
C GLU A 48 44.74 -8.78 -31.28
N SER A 49 45.24 -9.75 -30.51
CA SER A 49 45.15 -9.83 -29.06
C SER A 49 46.16 -8.86 -28.40
N PRO A 50 45.73 -7.88 -27.58
CA PRO A 50 46.64 -7.13 -26.72
C PRO A 50 46.88 -7.89 -25.40
N ALA A 51 48.13 -7.86 -24.93
CA ALA A 51 48.59 -8.52 -23.70
C ALA A 51 47.77 -8.12 -22.44
N PRO A 52 47.56 -9.05 -21.49
CA PRO A 52 46.77 -8.78 -20.29
C PRO A 52 47.46 -7.75 -19.39
N SER A 53 46.73 -6.68 -19.08
CA SER A 53 47.13 -5.71 -18.04
C SER A 53 47.08 -6.37 -16.66
N PRO A 54 48.00 -6.04 -15.72
CA PRO A 54 47.99 -6.62 -14.39
C PRO A 54 46.70 -6.25 -13.64
N PRO A 55 46.15 -7.17 -12.82
CA PRO A 55 44.89 -6.94 -12.13
C PRO A 55 45.03 -5.79 -11.13
N PRO A 56 44.00 -4.94 -10.97
CA PRO A 56 43.99 -3.91 -9.96
C PRO A 56 44.05 -4.53 -8.55
N PRO A 57 44.71 -3.87 -7.58
CA PRO A 57 44.75 -4.34 -6.20
C PRO A 57 43.33 -4.46 -5.63
N ALA A 58 43.09 -5.56 -4.91
CA ALA A 58 41.79 -5.88 -4.34
C ALA A 58 41.30 -4.73 -3.44
N PRO A 59 40.06 -4.24 -3.64
CA PRO A 59 39.48 -3.29 -2.70
C PRO A 59 39.34 -3.96 -1.33
N GLU A 60 39.84 -3.28 -0.30
CA GLU A 60 39.65 -3.69 1.09
C GLU A 60 38.15 -3.87 1.38
N PRO A 61 37.76 -4.88 2.18
CA PRO A 61 36.36 -5.07 2.53
C PRO A 61 35.92 -3.89 3.39
N VAL A 62 35.18 -2.97 2.79
CA VAL A 62 34.40 -1.97 3.52
C VAL A 62 33.44 -2.76 4.38
N GLU A 63 33.63 -2.70 5.70
CA GLU A 63 32.73 -3.28 6.68
C GLU A 63 31.39 -2.53 6.54
N GLU A 64 30.50 -3.10 5.73
CA GLU A 64 29.15 -2.61 5.52
C GLU A 64 28.39 -2.79 6.82
N LYS A 65 28.46 -1.76 7.68
CA LYS A 65 27.62 -1.63 8.85
C LYS A 65 26.19 -1.89 8.39
N PRO A 66 25.46 -2.89 8.92
CA PRO A 66 24.13 -3.20 8.42
C PRO A 66 23.29 -1.94 8.56
N ILE A 67 22.91 -1.37 7.41
CA ILE A 67 21.94 -0.30 7.35
C ILE A 67 20.68 -0.94 7.91
N ALA A 68 20.23 -0.48 9.06
CA ALA A 68 18.92 -0.81 9.57
C ALA A 68 17.90 -0.29 8.54
N THR A 69 17.56 -1.14 7.59
CA THR A 69 16.47 -0.88 6.64
C THR A 69 15.21 -0.90 7.47
N ASP A 70 14.70 0.27 7.85
CA ASP A 70 13.54 0.36 8.73
C ASP A 70 12.37 -0.36 8.05
N PRO A 71 11.94 -1.53 8.56
CA PRO A 71 10.99 -2.39 7.87
C PRO A 71 9.62 -1.71 7.71
N LEU A 72 9.35 -0.67 8.49
CA LEU A 72 8.10 0.10 8.51
C LEU A 72 8.04 1.26 7.49
N ASN A 73 9.10 1.52 6.71
CA ASN A 73 9.10 2.62 5.74
C ASN A 73 8.30 2.29 4.47
N ILE A 74 7.01 2.66 4.47
CA ILE A 74 6.10 2.47 3.32
C ILE A 74 6.18 3.60 2.28
N ALA A 75 6.99 4.65 2.48
CA ALA A 75 7.01 5.81 1.59
C ALA A 75 7.37 5.47 0.13
N PRO A 76 8.36 4.59 -0.16
CA PRO A 76 8.66 4.19 -1.53
C PRO A 76 7.49 3.48 -2.21
N LEU A 77 6.76 2.65 -1.46
CA LEU A 77 5.59 1.94 -1.96
C LEU A 77 4.45 2.91 -2.29
N LEU A 78 4.28 3.95 -1.47
CA LEU A 78 3.25 4.97 -1.71
C LEU A 78 3.49 5.75 -3.01
N LEU A 79 4.74 6.10 -3.31
CA LEU A 79 5.12 6.79 -4.55
C LEU A 79 4.89 5.92 -5.79
N ASP A 80 5.26 4.64 -5.74
CA ASP A 80 4.98 3.68 -6.83
C ASP A 80 3.46 3.50 -7.02
N ALA A 81 2.71 3.35 -5.93
CA ALA A 81 1.27 3.18 -5.98
C ALA A 81 0.55 4.43 -6.52
N GLU A 82 1.02 5.63 -6.15
CA GLU A 82 0.52 6.90 -6.69
C GLU A 82 0.74 6.98 -8.20
N SER A 83 1.94 6.63 -8.68
CA SER A 83 2.26 6.60 -10.10
C SER A 83 1.32 5.66 -10.88
N ARG A 84 1.06 4.46 -10.34
CA ARG A 84 0.11 3.50 -10.90
C ARG A 84 -1.32 4.03 -10.90
N SER A 85 -1.72 4.69 -9.81
CA SER A 85 -3.06 5.27 -9.68
C SER A 85 -3.28 6.39 -10.71
N PHE A 86 -2.27 7.21 -10.97
CA PHE A 86 -2.33 8.28 -11.96
C PHE A 86 -2.48 7.73 -13.39
N LEU A 87 -1.77 6.65 -13.71
CA LEU A 87 -1.91 5.95 -14.99
C LEU A 87 -3.29 5.33 -15.17
N TRP A 88 -3.89 4.83 -14.09
CA TRP A 88 -5.24 4.29 -14.10
C TRP A 88 -6.31 5.39 -14.25
N ASN A 89 -6.22 6.44 -13.43
CA ASN A 89 -7.11 7.59 -13.50
C ASN A 89 -6.40 8.85 -12.96
N PRO A 90 -6.29 9.94 -13.75
CA PRO A 90 -5.58 11.14 -13.32
C PRO A 90 -6.30 11.89 -12.19
N ASP A 91 -7.59 11.66 -11.95
CA ASP A 91 -8.34 12.25 -10.82
C ASP A 91 -8.38 11.34 -9.59
N SER A 92 -7.60 10.25 -9.61
CA SER A 92 -7.47 9.37 -8.46
C SER A 92 -6.72 10.08 -7.33
N VAL A 93 -7.19 9.81 -6.11
CA VAL A 93 -6.60 10.30 -4.86
C VAL A 93 -6.55 9.18 -3.85
N LEU A 94 -5.63 9.28 -2.89
CA LEU A 94 -5.49 8.30 -1.83
C LEU A 94 -6.77 8.21 -1.00
N ALA A 95 -7.22 6.99 -0.76
CA ALA A 95 -8.43 6.69 0.00
C ALA A 95 -8.12 5.99 1.32
N ALA A 96 -7.19 5.04 1.30
CA ALA A 96 -6.78 4.32 2.49
C ALA A 96 -5.42 3.65 2.29
N ILE A 97 -4.75 3.37 3.41
CA ILE A 97 -3.63 2.42 3.48
C ILE A 97 -4.05 1.34 4.47
N LYS A 98 -3.88 0.07 4.11
CA LYS A 98 -4.17 -1.07 4.97
C LYS A 98 -2.96 -1.98 5.05
N THR A 99 -2.65 -2.45 6.24
CA THR A 99 -1.62 -3.46 6.45
C THR A 99 -1.86 -4.14 7.79
N VAL A 100 -1.06 -5.13 8.12
CA VAL A 100 -0.94 -5.67 9.47
C VAL A 100 0.48 -5.38 9.91
N ILE A 101 0.71 -4.87 11.12
CA ILE A 101 2.06 -4.76 11.67
C ILE A 101 2.27 -5.83 12.74
N GLY A 102 3.49 -6.37 12.77
CA GLY A 102 4.01 -7.24 13.82
C GLY A 102 5.23 -6.61 14.47
N PRO A 103 5.95 -7.36 15.32
CA PRO A 103 7.12 -6.87 16.04
C PRO A 103 8.26 -6.38 15.14
N GLU A 104 8.47 -7.06 14.01
CA GLU A 104 9.53 -6.77 13.05
C GLU A 104 9.07 -5.79 11.95
N GLY A 105 7.89 -5.17 12.08
CA GLY A 105 7.36 -4.21 11.11
C GLY A 105 6.11 -4.68 10.35
N PRO A 106 5.80 -4.11 9.16
CA PRO A 106 4.61 -4.43 8.40
C PRO A 106 4.70 -5.87 7.89
N LEU A 107 3.71 -6.65 8.28
CA LEU A 107 3.41 -7.93 7.69
C LEU A 107 2.67 -7.69 6.37
N GLU A 108 3.12 -8.41 5.35
CA GLU A 108 2.46 -8.40 4.06
C GLU A 108 1.07 -9.07 4.15
N PRO A 109 0.08 -8.62 3.37
CA PRO A 109 0.20 -7.58 2.34
C PRO A 109 0.13 -6.14 2.88
N ILE A 110 0.70 -5.22 2.11
CA ILE A 110 0.41 -3.78 2.23
C ILE A 110 -0.51 -3.40 1.07
N GLU A 111 -1.68 -2.85 1.38
CA GLU A 111 -2.66 -2.43 0.39
C GLU A 111 -2.81 -0.91 0.42
N ILE A 112 -2.59 -0.27 -0.73
CA ILE A 112 -2.77 1.17 -0.91
C ILE A 112 -3.94 1.37 -1.86
N GLN A 113 -4.99 2.02 -1.37
CA GLN A 113 -6.25 2.19 -2.09
C GLN A 113 -6.39 3.61 -2.61
N PHE A 114 -6.68 3.74 -3.89
CA PHE A 114 -7.00 4.99 -4.56
C PHE A 114 -8.42 4.97 -5.10
N ALA A 115 -9.03 6.14 -5.26
CA ALA A 115 -10.29 6.26 -5.97
C ALA A 115 -10.45 7.64 -6.60
N VAL A 116 -11.39 7.74 -7.52
CA VAL A 116 -11.70 8.98 -8.22
C VAL A 116 -12.44 9.93 -7.28
N SER A 117 -11.93 11.16 -7.15
CA SER A 117 -12.62 12.20 -6.37
C SER A 117 -13.87 12.72 -7.06
N LYS A 118 -14.92 13.04 -6.28
CA LYS A 118 -16.12 13.76 -6.77
C LYS A 118 -16.01 15.27 -6.61
N ALA A 119 -15.13 15.76 -5.75
CA ALA A 119 -15.10 17.16 -5.31
C ALA A 119 -13.68 17.74 -5.24
N GLY A 120 -12.80 17.26 -6.13
CA GLY A 120 -11.40 17.69 -6.24
C GLY A 120 -10.44 17.01 -5.27
N ARG A 121 -9.15 17.36 -5.36
CA ARG A 121 -8.06 16.73 -4.62
C ARG A 121 -7.81 17.34 -3.23
N ARG A 122 -8.87 17.53 -2.45
CA ARG A 122 -8.77 18.04 -1.07
C ARG A 122 -8.95 16.91 -0.06
N PRO A 123 -8.32 16.95 1.13
CA PRO A 123 -8.60 16.01 2.21
C PRO A 123 -10.08 15.98 2.59
N GLY A 124 -10.62 14.80 2.88
CA GLY A 124 -12.02 14.62 3.25
C GLY A 124 -13.04 14.80 2.11
N ALA A 125 -12.59 14.91 0.87
CA ALA A 125 -13.48 14.97 -0.29
C ALA A 125 -14.21 13.63 -0.49
N PRO A 126 -15.51 13.64 -0.83
CA PRO A 126 -16.24 12.42 -1.16
C PRO A 126 -15.66 11.74 -2.41
N LEU A 127 -15.55 10.42 -2.34
CA LEU A 127 -15.00 9.59 -3.42
C LEU A 127 -16.09 8.83 -4.18
N LYS A 128 -15.81 8.47 -5.43
CA LYS A 128 -16.60 7.48 -6.18
C LYS A 128 -16.38 6.07 -5.60
N SER A 129 -17.28 5.15 -5.93
CA SER A 129 -17.18 3.75 -5.53
C SER A 129 -16.09 3.00 -6.29
N GLU A 130 -15.76 3.45 -7.48
CA GLU A 130 -14.67 2.90 -8.29
C GLU A 130 -13.31 3.16 -7.62
N ARG A 131 -12.55 2.09 -7.38
CA ARG A 131 -11.26 2.13 -6.70
C ARG A 131 -10.21 1.31 -7.43
N LEU A 132 -8.96 1.68 -7.18
CA LEU A 132 -7.80 0.87 -7.50
C LEU A 132 -7.11 0.50 -6.19
N THR A 133 -6.99 -0.80 -5.94
CA THR A 133 -6.12 -1.32 -4.87
C THR A 133 -4.80 -1.74 -5.48
N VAL A 134 -3.70 -1.15 -5.00
CA VAL A 134 -2.34 -1.60 -5.28
C VAL A 134 -1.87 -2.40 -4.07
N ARG A 135 -1.63 -3.70 -4.28
CA ARG A 135 -1.24 -4.64 -3.23
C ARG A 135 0.23 -5.02 -3.38
N TYR A 136 1.00 -4.86 -2.32
CA TYR A 136 2.40 -5.27 -2.25
C TYR A 136 2.55 -6.55 -1.43
N THR A 137 3.21 -7.56 -2.01
CA THR A 137 3.51 -8.84 -1.37
C THR A 137 4.80 -9.41 -1.96
N LYS A 138 5.76 -9.75 -1.10
CA LYS A 138 7.12 -10.24 -1.38
C LYS A 138 7.83 -9.41 -2.43
N GLY A 139 7.76 -8.08 -2.30
CA GLY A 139 8.34 -7.12 -3.25
C GLY A 139 7.65 -7.05 -4.62
N ARG A 140 6.52 -7.72 -4.81
CA ARG A 140 5.71 -7.64 -6.03
C ARG A 140 4.49 -6.77 -5.82
N ALA A 141 4.13 -6.00 -6.85
CA ALA A 141 2.94 -5.16 -6.88
C ALA A 141 1.86 -5.79 -7.76
N GLU A 142 0.64 -5.91 -7.23
CA GLU A 142 -0.54 -6.33 -7.96
C GLU A 142 -1.57 -5.19 -7.98
N GLN A 143 -2.17 -4.94 -9.13
CA GLN A 143 -3.19 -3.89 -9.30
C GLN A 143 -4.55 -4.54 -9.48
N ARG A 144 -5.53 -4.11 -8.69
CA ARG A 144 -6.89 -4.63 -8.76
C ARG A 144 -7.91 -3.48 -8.76
N PRO A 145 -8.56 -3.21 -9.90
CA PRO A 145 -9.76 -2.38 -9.93
C PRO A 145 -10.87 -3.06 -9.12
N GLU A 146 -11.57 -2.28 -8.29
CA GLU A 146 -12.64 -2.79 -7.43
C GLU A 146 -13.78 -1.76 -7.29
N GLN A 147 -14.96 -2.24 -6.90
CA GLN A 147 -16.07 -1.38 -6.51
C GLN A 147 -16.25 -1.45 -4.99
N ALA A 148 -16.01 -0.33 -4.33
CA ALA A 148 -16.28 -0.18 -2.91
C ALA A 148 -17.79 -0.14 -2.66
N LYS A 149 -18.24 -0.93 -1.68
CA LYS A 149 -19.65 -0.98 -1.25
C LYS A 149 -20.13 0.37 -0.68
N THR A 150 -19.22 1.14 -0.09
CA THR A 150 -19.52 2.42 0.53
C THR A 150 -18.65 3.54 -0.06
N PRO A 151 -19.23 4.75 -0.22
CA PRO A 151 -18.43 5.93 -0.54
C PRO A 151 -17.45 6.20 0.61
N GLY A 152 -16.18 6.37 0.26
CA GLY A 152 -15.12 6.77 1.19
C GLY A 152 -14.81 8.25 1.06
N LEU A 153 -13.84 8.71 1.85
CA LEU A 153 -13.31 10.07 1.82
C LEU A 153 -11.85 10.02 1.41
N SER A 154 -11.38 11.04 0.68
CA SER A 154 -9.96 11.20 0.38
C SER A 154 -9.16 11.44 1.66
N VAL A 155 -7.95 10.89 1.69
CA VAL A 155 -6.94 11.19 2.71
C VAL A 155 -5.74 11.87 2.06
N PRO A 156 -5.07 12.80 2.76
CA PRO A 156 -3.76 13.26 2.33
C PRO A 156 -2.73 12.13 2.50
N ILE A 157 -1.60 12.25 1.81
CA ILE A 157 -0.41 11.47 2.15
C ILE A 157 -0.09 11.72 3.64
N PRO A 158 0.15 10.68 4.46
CA PRO A 158 0.37 10.85 5.88
C PRO A 158 1.65 11.67 6.13
N ASN A 159 1.54 12.77 6.88
CA ASN A 159 2.71 13.51 7.37
C ASN A 159 3.39 12.77 8.53
N CYS A 160 2.62 11.98 9.28
CA CYS A 160 3.11 11.03 10.28
C CYS A 160 3.28 9.64 9.63
N PRO A 161 4.51 9.19 9.32
CA PRO A 161 4.73 7.86 8.75
C PRO A 161 4.23 6.75 9.66
N LEU A 162 3.89 5.59 9.08
CA LEU A 162 3.40 4.42 9.83
C LEU A 162 4.31 4.05 10.99
N GLU A 163 5.62 4.08 10.77
CA GLU A 163 6.63 3.80 11.79
C GLU A 163 6.55 4.75 12.99
N ALA A 164 6.52 6.06 12.73
CA ALA A 164 6.39 7.08 13.76
C ALA A 164 5.06 6.95 14.51
N ALA A 165 3.97 6.68 13.79
CA ALA A 165 2.67 6.42 14.38
C ALA A 165 2.68 5.17 15.27
N ALA A 166 3.29 4.07 14.81
CA ALA A 166 3.41 2.83 15.57
C ALA A 166 4.25 3.01 16.86
N ARG A 167 5.33 3.81 16.79
CA ARG A 167 6.17 4.15 17.96
C ARG A 167 5.44 4.94 19.05
N THR A 168 4.28 5.56 18.74
CA THR A 168 3.45 6.24 19.74
C THR A 168 2.56 5.29 20.55
N LEU A 169 2.46 4.03 20.11
CA LEU A 169 1.66 3.02 20.80
C LEU A 169 2.36 2.53 22.07
N PRO A 170 1.59 2.03 23.07
CA PRO A 170 2.16 1.35 24.22
C PRO A 170 3.08 0.18 23.78
N ALA A 171 4.30 0.09 24.34
CA ALA A 171 5.30 -0.90 23.97
C ALA A 171 4.79 -2.36 23.97
N ARG A 172 3.84 -2.69 24.86
CA ARG A 172 3.20 -4.01 24.91
C ARG A 172 2.50 -4.43 23.61
N LEU A 173 2.05 -3.46 22.80
CA LEU A 173 1.35 -3.72 21.55
C LEU A 173 2.30 -3.98 20.38
N LEU A 174 3.59 -3.73 20.57
CA LEU A 174 4.67 -4.01 19.62
C LEU A 174 5.45 -5.27 20.04
N ALA A 175 4.92 -6.06 20.98
CA ALA A 175 5.55 -7.29 21.44
C ALA A 175 5.60 -8.37 20.32
N PRO A 176 6.55 -9.31 20.38
CA PRO A 176 6.75 -10.37 19.36
C PRO A 176 5.51 -11.15 18.92
N ASP A 177 4.58 -11.35 19.85
CA ASP A 177 3.37 -12.13 19.70
C ASP A 177 2.15 -11.30 19.25
N TYR A 178 2.28 -9.96 19.20
CA TYR A 178 1.20 -9.08 18.82
C TYR A 178 1.18 -8.80 17.32
N ARG A 179 -0.04 -8.79 16.77
CA ARG A 179 -0.33 -8.34 15.41
C ARG A 179 -1.43 -7.30 15.46
N LEU A 180 -1.19 -6.15 14.87
CA LEU A 180 -2.15 -5.07 14.82
C LEU A 180 -2.62 -4.87 13.38
N ALA A 181 -3.92 -4.90 13.16
CA ALA A 181 -4.47 -4.47 11.89
C ALA A 181 -4.41 -2.95 11.82
N VAL A 182 -3.84 -2.43 10.74
CA VAL A 182 -3.62 -1.00 10.55
C VAL A 182 -4.47 -0.48 9.40
N LEU A 183 -5.17 0.62 9.66
CA LEU A 183 -5.91 1.36 8.64
C LEU A 183 -5.58 2.85 8.75
N TYR A 184 -5.02 3.42 7.70
CA TYR A 184 -4.99 4.86 7.50
C TYR A 184 -6.24 5.29 6.73
N SER A 185 -7.04 6.20 7.31
CA SER A 185 -8.28 6.68 6.67
C SER A 185 -8.69 8.06 7.20
N PHE A 186 -9.60 8.75 6.50
CA PHE A 186 -10.12 10.04 6.94
C PHE A 186 -11.31 9.82 7.88
N SER A 187 -11.18 10.28 9.12
CA SER A 187 -12.28 10.22 10.09
C SER A 187 -13.21 11.40 9.89
N LYS A 188 -14.45 11.15 9.46
CA LYS A 188 -15.49 12.18 9.39
C LYS A 188 -15.83 12.75 10.77
N LYS A 189 -15.78 11.91 11.82
CA LYS A 189 -16.06 12.33 13.21
C LYS A 189 -15.01 13.30 13.74
N GLU A 190 -13.74 13.06 13.46
CA GLU A 190 -12.62 13.90 13.92
C GLU A 190 -12.20 14.97 12.90
N SER A 191 -12.81 14.94 11.70
CA SER A 191 -12.50 15.79 10.54
C SER A 191 -11.01 15.83 10.20
N ARG A 192 -10.32 14.67 10.26
CA ARG A 192 -8.87 14.55 10.07
C ARG A 192 -8.45 13.14 9.64
N PRO A 193 -7.27 12.98 9.02
CA PRO A 193 -6.68 11.66 8.76
C PRO A 193 -6.21 10.98 10.04
N LEU A 194 -6.45 9.68 10.16
CA LEU A 194 -6.06 8.88 11.31
C LEU A 194 -5.38 7.59 10.87
N TRP A 195 -4.34 7.21 11.61
CA TRP A 195 -3.93 5.82 11.74
C TRP A 195 -4.79 5.14 12.81
N LEU A 196 -5.42 4.03 12.44
CA LEU A 196 -6.20 3.17 13.31
C LEU A 196 -5.45 1.86 13.49
N PHE A 197 -4.99 1.60 14.71
CA PHE A 197 -4.33 0.35 15.10
C PHE A 197 -5.31 -0.51 15.89
N THR A 198 -5.72 -1.62 15.31
CA THR A 198 -6.73 -2.51 15.89
C THR A 198 -6.06 -3.75 16.44
N GLU A 199 -6.22 -3.97 17.75
CA GLU A 199 -5.79 -5.17 18.42
C GLU A 199 -6.64 -6.38 18.01
N PRO A 200 -6.12 -7.62 18.15
CA PRO A 200 -6.91 -8.84 17.88
C PRO A 200 -8.20 -8.94 18.71
N LYS A 201 -8.21 -8.32 19.90
CA LYS A 201 -9.38 -8.28 20.81
C LYS A 201 -10.40 -7.19 20.44
N GLY A 202 -10.13 -6.39 19.40
CA GLY A 202 -11.03 -5.34 18.90
C GLY A 202 -10.78 -3.94 19.47
N THR A 203 -9.86 -3.77 20.42
CA THR A 203 -9.46 -2.44 20.90
C THR A 203 -8.82 -1.64 19.77
N VAL A 204 -9.24 -0.38 19.58
CA VAL A 204 -8.71 0.49 18.53
C VAL A 204 -7.95 1.66 19.14
N HIS A 205 -6.68 1.78 18.79
CA HIS A 205 -5.83 2.94 19.09
C HIS A 205 -5.84 3.89 17.91
N ARG A 206 -6.02 5.19 18.18
CA ARG A 206 -6.13 6.22 17.16
C ARG A 206 -4.91 7.13 17.27
N VAL A 207 -4.20 7.29 16.17
CA VAL A 207 -3.06 8.21 16.07
C VAL A 207 -3.35 9.18 14.94
N ASP A 208 -3.16 10.47 15.21
CA ASP A 208 -3.35 11.54 14.25
C ASP A 208 -2.34 11.41 13.09
N GLY A 209 -2.85 11.34 11.86
CA GLY A 209 -2.05 11.13 10.67
C GLY A 209 -1.18 12.32 10.27
N ASP A 210 -1.45 13.50 10.81
CA ASP A 210 -0.71 14.73 10.52
C ASP A 210 0.37 15.00 11.58
N SER A 211 0.07 14.74 12.86
CA SER A 211 0.92 15.15 13.99
C SER A 211 1.56 14.01 14.79
N CYS A 212 1.23 12.75 14.50
CA CYS A 212 1.58 11.58 15.32
C CYS A 212 1.03 11.62 16.76
N ALA A 213 0.06 12.49 17.07
CA ALA A 213 -0.52 12.54 18.40
C ALA A 213 -1.47 11.36 18.65
N VAL A 214 -1.32 10.68 19.79
CA VAL A 214 -2.30 9.66 20.22
C VAL A 214 -3.59 10.37 20.63
N LEU A 215 -4.71 9.97 20.03
CA LEU A 215 -6.01 10.53 20.32
C LEU A 215 -6.72 9.70 21.39
N VAL A 216 -6.70 10.23 22.62
CA VAL A 216 -7.41 9.66 23.76
C VAL A 216 -8.82 10.25 23.79
N ARG A 217 -9.83 9.39 23.62
CA ARG A 217 -11.23 9.68 23.94
C ARG A 217 -11.84 8.44 24.53
#